data_AF-A0A428S1M7-F1
#
_entry.id   AF-A0A428S1M7-F1
#
_cell.length_a   1.000
_cell.length_b   1.000
_cell.length_c   1.000
_cell.angle_alpha   90.00
_cell.angle_beta   90.00
_cell.angle_gamma   90.00
#
_symmetry.space_group_name_H-M   'P 1'
#
loop_
_entity.id
_entity.type
_entity.pdbx_description
1 polymer ?
#
loop_
_entity_poly.entity_id
_entity_poly.type
_entity_poly.pdbx_seq_one_letter_code
_entity_poly.pdbx_strand_id
1 'polypeptide(L)'
;MTWKVGVDVLSFGLTKNGAMTVDIIISFDPNLASEIAFRQKRGGQLASKMRFHTAQIEAYLADGLWLRNARHANGLAARLAAGIESIPGPEVVKAPEANILFCRLTPHAIKELLSQGYQFYHDRWEPGTVRFVTSFSHVSSSVDDLVEAIRSCYVKKS
;
A
#
# COMPACT_ATOMS: atom_id res chain seq x y z
N MET A 1 -17.91 -12.03 -0.02
CA MET A 1 -18.35 -10.77 -0.65
C MET A 1 -18.74 -9.80 0.44
N THR A 2 -18.36 -8.53 0.33
CA THR A 2 -18.45 -7.49 1.38
C THR A 2 -19.89 -7.18 1.84
N TRP A 3 -20.87 -7.05 0.94
CA TRP A 3 -22.26 -6.81 1.33
C TRP A 3 -22.92 -8.02 2.04
N LYS A 4 -22.46 -9.24 1.77
CA LYS A 4 -22.95 -10.47 2.44
C LYS A 4 -22.57 -10.54 3.92
N VAL A 5 -21.67 -9.68 4.38
CA VAL A 5 -21.30 -9.54 5.80
C VAL A 5 -21.88 -8.27 6.44
N GLY A 6 -22.89 -7.65 5.82
CA GLY A 6 -23.62 -6.51 6.39
C GLY A 6 -22.99 -5.14 6.13
N VAL A 7 -22.16 -4.99 5.09
CA VAL A 7 -21.62 -3.68 4.69
C VAL A 7 -22.65 -2.94 3.82
N ASP A 8 -23.04 -1.73 4.23
CA ASP A 8 -24.00 -0.88 3.49
C ASP A 8 -23.34 -0.04 2.39
N VAL A 9 -22.14 0.51 2.66
CA VAL A 9 -21.39 1.37 1.74
C VAL A 9 -19.91 1.01 1.76
N LEU A 10 -19.30 0.90 0.60
CA LEU A 10 -17.86 0.65 0.42
C LEU A 10 -17.18 1.81 -0.31
N SER A 11 -16.15 2.37 0.33
CA SER A 11 -15.15 3.22 -0.35
C SER A 11 -14.11 2.33 -1.02
N PHE A 12 -14.29 2.06 -2.31
CA PHE A 12 -13.39 1.24 -3.10
C PHE A 12 -12.28 2.12 -3.68
N GLY A 13 -11.11 2.08 -3.04
CA GLY A 13 -9.94 2.86 -3.43
C GLY A 13 -9.18 2.24 -4.60
N LEU A 14 -8.98 3.01 -5.66
CA LEU A 14 -8.24 2.61 -6.87
C LEU A 14 -6.90 3.36 -6.95
N THR A 15 -6.83 4.60 -6.44
CA THR A 15 -5.66 5.48 -6.62
C THR A 15 -4.37 4.84 -6.11
N LYS A 16 -4.41 4.19 -4.94
CA LYS A 16 -3.23 3.54 -4.35
C LYS A 16 -2.85 2.21 -5.01
N ASN A 17 -3.65 1.72 -5.96
CA ASN A 17 -3.46 0.42 -6.59
C ASN A 17 -3.43 0.47 -8.12
N GLY A 18 -3.37 1.67 -8.73
CA GLY A 18 -3.13 1.79 -10.18
C GLY A 18 -3.83 2.96 -10.86
N ALA A 19 -4.90 3.51 -10.28
CA ALA A 19 -5.54 4.71 -10.83
C ALA A 19 -4.77 5.98 -10.45
N MET A 20 -5.00 7.06 -11.17
CA MET A 20 -4.35 8.35 -10.95
C MET A 20 -5.15 9.26 -10.00
N THR A 21 -6.47 9.37 -10.22
CA THR A 21 -7.28 10.44 -9.59
C THR A 21 -8.71 10.03 -9.22
N VAL A 22 -9.01 8.73 -9.18
CA VAL A 22 -10.39 8.25 -8.97
C VAL A 22 -10.42 7.16 -7.93
N ASP A 23 -11.45 7.22 -7.09
CA ASP A 23 -11.91 6.15 -6.22
C ASP A 23 -13.44 6.00 -6.42
N ILE A 24 -14.03 4.88 -5.99
CA ILE A 24 -15.45 4.57 -6.21
C ILE A 24 -16.17 4.46 -4.86
N ILE A 25 -17.32 5.13 -4.74
CA ILE A 25 -18.29 4.85 -3.66
C ILE A 25 -19.32 3.85 -4.19
N ILE A 26 -19.43 2.70 -3.53
CA ILE A 26 -20.43 1.66 -3.84
C ILE A 26 -21.43 1.63 -2.71
N SER A 27 -22.68 2.02 -2.98
CA SER A 27 -23.81 1.80 -2.07
C SER A 27 -24.47 0.48 -2.40
N PHE A 28 -24.64 -0.39 -1.41
CA PHE A 28 -25.41 -1.62 -1.53
C PHE A 28 -26.89 -1.42 -1.20
N ASP A 29 -27.25 -0.29 -0.57
CA ASP A 29 -28.62 0.18 -0.43
C ASP A 29 -28.97 1.13 -1.60
N PRO A 30 -29.89 0.74 -2.52
CA PRO A 30 -30.29 1.59 -3.63
C PRO A 30 -31.07 2.84 -3.18
N ASN A 31 -31.66 2.86 -1.98
CA ASN A 31 -32.41 4.01 -1.49
C ASN A 31 -31.51 5.23 -1.23
N LEU A 32 -30.19 5.02 -1.08
CA LEU A 32 -29.21 6.09 -0.88
C LEU A 32 -28.76 6.78 -2.17
N ALA A 33 -29.12 6.27 -3.35
CA ALA A 33 -28.58 6.74 -4.63
C ALA A 33 -28.80 8.24 -4.87
N SER A 34 -30.02 8.74 -4.64
CA SER A 34 -30.37 10.15 -4.84
C SER A 34 -29.59 11.07 -3.90
N GLU A 35 -29.47 10.68 -2.63
CA GLU A 35 -28.75 11.46 -1.61
C GLU A 35 -27.25 11.49 -1.89
N ILE A 36 -26.66 10.37 -2.33
CA ILE A 36 -25.24 10.28 -2.71
C ILE A 36 -24.96 11.19 -3.90
N ALA A 37 -25.80 11.19 -4.94
CA ALA A 37 -25.62 12.04 -6.10
C ALA A 37 -25.67 13.54 -5.73
N PHE A 38 -26.62 13.93 -4.88
CA PHE A 38 -26.72 15.31 -4.38
C PHE A 38 -25.48 15.71 -3.57
N ARG A 39 -25.02 14.84 -2.65
CA ARG A 39 -23.82 15.10 -1.83
C ARG A 39 -22.56 15.17 -2.67
N GLN A 40 -22.40 14.31 -3.68
CA GLN A 40 -21.27 14.35 -4.60
C GLN A 40 -21.20 15.70 -5.32
N LYS A 41 -22.35 16.19 -5.82
CA LYS A 41 -22.42 17.50 -6.48
C LYS A 41 -22.13 18.63 -5.50
N ARG A 42 -22.82 18.65 -4.34
CA ARG A 42 -22.69 19.71 -3.33
C ARG A 42 -21.28 19.78 -2.74
N GLY A 43 -20.61 18.64 -2.58
CA GLY A 43 -19.23 18.55 -2.11
C GLY A 43 -18.17 18.87 -3.17
N GLY A 44 -18.56 19.27 -4.39
CA GLY A 44 -17.62 19.57 -5.47
C GLY A 44 -16.89 18.35 -6.04
N GLN A 45 -17.35 17.13 -5.74
CA GLN A 45 -16.73 15.87 -6.16
C GLN A 45 -17.33 15.31 -7.46
N LEU A 46 -18.27 16.04 -8.10
CA LEU A 46 -18.83 15.67 -9.40
C LEU A 46 -17.99 16.26 -10.54
N ALA A 47 -17.10 15.44 -11.11
CA ALA A 47 -16.28 15.84 -12.25
C ALA A 47 -17.13 16.06 -13.51
N SER A 48 -16.99 17.23 -14.16
CA SER A 48 -17.71 17.54 -15.40
C SER A 48 -17.29 16.64 -16.56
N LYS A 49 -16.00 16.28 -16.64
CA LYS A 49 -15.42 15.37 -17.63
C LYS A 49 -15.23 13.97 -17.04
N MET A 50 -16.31 13.37 -16.55
CA MET A 50 -16.30 12.08 -15.84
C MET A 50 -15.65 10.94 -16.65
N ARG A 51 -15.61 11.04 -17.98
CA ARG A 51 -14.89 10.10 -18.86
C ARG A 51 -13.43 9.86 -18.48
N PHE A 52 -12.74 10.84 -17.89
CA PHE A 52 -11.35 10.65 -17.45
C PHE A 52 -11.24 9.79 -16.19
N HIS A 53 -12.29 9.76 -15.37
CA HIS A 53 -12.40 8.86 -14.22
C HIS A 53 -12.87 7.48 -14.68
N THR A 54 -13.91 7.39 -15.51
CA THR A 54 -14.45 6.11 -15.95
C THR A 54 -13.46 5.32 -16.82
N ALA A 55 -12.69 5.97 -17.69
CA ALA A 55 -11.64 5.29 -18.46
C ALA A 55 -10.58 4.62 -17.56
N GLN A 56 -10.21 5.26 -16.43
CA GLN A 56 -9.32 4.66 -15.44
C GLN A 56 -9.98 3.45 -14.75
N ILE A 57 -11.27 3.57 -14.40
CA ILE A 57 -12.03 2.48 -13.76
C ILE A 57 -12.15 1.27 -14.70
N GLU A 58 -12.49 1.49 -15.97
CA GLU A 58 -12.62 0.44 -16.98
C GLU A 58 -11.30 -0.34 -17.13
N ALA A 59 -10.18 0.38 -17.33
CA ALA A 59 -8.87 -0.26 -17.43
C ALA A 59 -8.48 -1.01 -16.15
N TYR A 60 -8.77 -0.44 -14.98
CA TYR A 60 -8.43 -1.02 -13.68
C TYR A 60 -9.19 -2.33 -13.39
N LEU A 61 -10.46 -2.40 -13.81
CA LEU A 61 -11.31 -3.58 -13.62
C LEU A 61 -11.16 -4.62 -14.73
N ALA A 62 -10.65 -4.23 -15.91
CA ALA A 62 -10.41 -5.12 -17.02
C ALA A 62 -9.43 -6.25 -16.66
N ASP A 63 -9.78 -7.46 -17.09
CA ASP A 63 -8.97 -8.68 -17.00
C ASP A 63 -8.42 -8.98 -15.58
N GLY A 64 -9.00 -8.42 -14.53
CA GLY A 64 -8.50 -8.59 -13.15
C GLY A 64 -7.20 -7.83 -12.85
N LEU A 65 -6.90 -6.74 -13.57
CA LEU A 65 -5.71 -5.89 -13.34
C LEU A 65 -5.57 -5.46 -11.87
N TRP A 66 -6.65 -4.94 -11.28
CA TRP A 66 -6.67 -4.56 -9.87
C TRP A 66 -6.21 -5.66 -8.90
N LEU A 67 -6.62 -6.90 -9.12
CA LEU A 67 -6.20 -8.04 -8.30
C LEU A 67 -4.73 -8.41 -8.57
N ARG A 68 -4.25 -8.31 -9.81
CA ARG A 68 -2.83 -8.51 -10.11
C ARG A 68 -1.96 -7.47 -9.40
N ASN A 69 -2.34 -6.20 -9.46
CA ASN A 69 -1.64 -5.09 -8.79
C ASN A 69 -1.59 -5.32 -7.27
N ALA A 70 -2.72 -5.69 -6.66
CA ALA A 70 -2.78 -5.95 -5.23
C ALA A 70 -1.95 -7.17 -4.82
N ARG A 71 -2.04 -8.28 -5.57
CA ARG A 71 -1.22 -9.49 -5.32
C ARG A 71 0.26 -9.20 -5.45
N HIS A 72 0.65 -8.41 -6.45
CA HIS A 72 2.04 -8.00 -6.65
C HIS A 72 2.56 -7.20 -5.46
N ALA A 73 1.87 -6.13 -5.06
CA ALA A 73 2.25 -5.33 -3.90
C ALA A 73 2.33 -6.18 -2.61
N ASN A 74 1.31 -7.00 -2.33
CA ASN A 74 1.31 -7.89 -1.16
C ASN A 74 2.46 -8.91 -1.21
N GLY A 75 2.74 -9.48 -2.39
CA GLY A 75 3.85 -10.41 -2.59
C GLY A 75 5.21 -9.78 -2.32
N LEU A 76 5.39 -8.51 -2.71
CA LEU A 76 6.60 -7.75 -2.41
C LEU A 76 6.76 -7.48 -0.91
N ALA A 77 5.68 -7.14 -0.19
CA ALA A 77 5.73 -6.97 1.26
C ALA A 77 6.09 -8.28 1.98
N ALA A 78 5.51 -9.40 1.55
CA ALA A 78 5.84 -10.72 2.09
C ALA A 78 7.31 -11.11 1.81
N ARG A 79 7.81 -10.83 0.60
CA ARG A 79 9.22 -11.02 0.23
C ARG A 79 10.15 -10.17 1.09
N LEU A 80 9.81 -8.89 1.30
CA LEU A 80 10.57 -7.99 2.16
C LEU A 80 10.62 -8.51 3.61
N ALA A 81 9.48 -8.98 4.14
CA ALA A 81 9.42 -9.55 5.48
C ALA A 81 10.34 -10.77 5.63
N ALA A 82 10.24 -11.74 4.70
CA ALA A 82 11.10 -12.92 4.70
C ALA A 82 12.59 -12.57 4.55
N GLY A 83 12.90 -11.57 3.72
CA GLY A 83 14.27 -11.05 3.57
C GLY A 83 14.82 -10.46 4.87
N ILE A 84 14.01 -9.67 5.59
CA ILE A 84 14.39 -9.09 6.88
C ILE A 84 14.54 -10.17 7.95
N GLU A 85 13.63 -11.13 8.03
CA GLU A 85 13.69 -12.26 8.98
C GLU A 85 14.93 -13.15 8.78
N SER A 86 15.52 -13.15 7.58
CA SER A 86 16.79 -13.85 7.32
C SER A 86 18.03 -13.19 7.94
N ILE A 87 17.90 -11.96 8.43
CA ILE A 87 19.02 -11.16 8.95
C ILE A 87 18.99 -11.23 10.48
N PRO A 88 20.09 -11.61 11.16
CA PRO A 88 20.17 -11.52 12.60
C PRO A 88 20.14 -10.06 13.07
N GLY A 89 19.20 -9.70 13.94
CA GLY A 89 19.11 -8.36 14.55
C GLY A 89 17.78 -7.63 14.32
N PRO A 90 17.37 -7.32 13.08
CA PRO A 90 16.07 -6.72 12.84
C PRO A 90 14.92 -7.69 13.16
N GLU A 91 13.76 -7.14 13.50
CA GLU A 91 12.58 -7.93 13.89
C GLU A 91 11.37 -7.49 13.07
N VAL A 92 10.71 -8.42 12.38
CA VAL A 92 9.39 -8.16 11.79
C VAL A 92 8.34 -8.19 12.89
N VAL A 93 7.61 -7.08 13.08
CA VAL A 93 6.64 -6.94 14.18
C VAL A 93 5.47 -7.90 14.02
N LYS A 94 4.98 -8.05 12.79
CA LYS A 94 3.95 -9.01 12.39
C LYS A 94 4.13 -9.34 10.91
N ALA A 95 3.89 -10.59 10.54
CA ALA A 95 3.78 -10.99 9.14
C ALA A 95 2.76 -10.09 8.40
N PRO A 96 3.12 -9.52 7.24
CA PRO A 96 2.25 -8.60 6.53
C PRO A 96 1.07 -9.34 5.90
N GLU A 97 -0.15 -8.89 6.21
CA GLU A 97 -1.39 -9.40 5.60
C GLU A 97 -1.80 -8.61 4.34
N ALA A 98 -1.05 -7.56 4.01
CA ALA A 98 -1.24 -6.66 2.87
C ALA A 98 0.12 -6.11 2.40
N ASN A 99 0.13 -4.94 1.76
CA ASN A 99 1.32 -4.33 1.17
C ASN A 99 2.15 -3.46 2.14
N ILE A 100 1.85 -3.51 3.44
CA ILE A 100 2.53 -2.73 4.48
C ILE A 100 3.26 -3.68 5.43
N LEU A 101 4.52 -3.38 5.70
CA LEU A 101 5.36 -4.09 6.65
C LEU A 101 5.80 -3.15 7.77
N PHE A 102 5.71 -3.64 9.00
CA PHE A 102 6.31 -3.02 10.17
C PHE A 102 7.45 -3.89 10.69
N CYS A 103 8.62 -3.30 10.91
CA CYS A 103 9.76 -3.98 11.52
C CYS A 103 10.50 -3.04 12.48
N ARG A 104 11.25 -3.62 13.41
CA ARG A 104 12.17 -2.88 14.29
C ARG A 104 13.57 -2.94 13.71
N LEU A 105 14.15 -1.76 13.54
CA LEU A 105 15.54 -1.56 13.13
C LEU A 105 16.30 -0.80 14.22
N THR A 106 17.60 -1.03 14.30
CA THR A 106 18.47 -0.23 15.16
C THR A 106 18.54 1.22 14.68
N PRO A 107 18.78 2.20 15.57
CA PRO A 107 18.98 3.60 15.16
C PRO A 107 20.09 3.78 14.10
N HIS A 108 21.15 2.96 14.17
CA HIS A 108 22.21 2.93 13.17
C HIS A 108 21.68 2.54 11.79
N ALA A 109 20.96 1.42 11.69
CA ALA A 109 20.40 0.95 10.42
C ALA A 109 19.41 1.97 9.82
N ILE A 110 18.57 2.60 10.65
CA ILE A 110 17.66 3.66 10.19
C ILE A 110 18.44 4.82 9.58
N LYS A 111 19.46 5.34 10.29
CA LYS A 111 20.29 6.44 9.82
C LYS A 111 21.00 6.11 8.50
N GLU A 112 21.57 4.91 8.42
CA GLU A 112 22.31 4.44 7.25
C GLU A 112 21.40 4.34 6.02
N LEU A 113 20.24 3.70 6.14
CA LEU A 113 19.26 3.61 5.05
C LEU A 113 18.78 4.98 4.57
N LEU A 114 18.50 5.90 5.49
CA LEU A 114 18.12 7.28 5.14
C LEU A 114 19.26 7.99 4.37
N SER A 115 20.52 7.77 4.77
CA SER A 115 21.68 8.36 4.07
C SER A 115 21.91 7.80 2.67
N GLN A 116 21.47 6.56 2.42
CA GLN A 116 21.46 5.93 1.10
C GLN A 116 20.26 6.36 0.23
N GLY A 117 19.36 7.21 0.77
CA GLY A 117 18.23 7.77 0.03
C GLY A 117 16.93 6.97 0.15
N TYR A 118 16.88 5.92 0.96
CA TYR A 118 15.62 5.23 1.24
C TYR A 118 14.66 6.14 2.00
N GLN A 119 13.37 6.10 1.64
CA GLN A 119 12.33 6.89 2.28
C GLN A 119 11.30 5.99 2.94
N PHE A 120 11.12 6.16 4.25
CA PHE A 120 10.17 5.41 5.06
C PHE A 120 9.85 6.17 6.34
N TYR A 121 8.74 5.83 6.99
CA TYR A 121 8.40 6.40 8.30
C TYR A 121 9.08 5.60 9.40
N HIS A 122 9.64 6.27 10.41
CA HIS A 122 10.43 5.64 11.48
C HIS A 122 10.27 6.29 12.87
N ASP A 123 9.42 7.32 13.00
CA ASP A 123 9.30 8.19 14.17
C ASP A 123 7.85 8.36 14.66
N ARG A 124 6.95 7.48 14.23
CA ARG A 124 5.51 7.54 14.53
C ARG A 124 5.00 6.49 15.51
N TRP A 125 5.86 5.54 15.88
CA TRP A 125 5.55 4.38 16.71
C TRP A 125 6.64 4.19 17.77
N GLU A 126 6.68 3.03 18.42
CA GLU A 126 7.70 2.70 19.41
C GLU A 126 9.12 2.85 18.82
N PRO A 127 10.12 3.22 19.65
CA PRO A 127 11.49 3.43 19.18
C PRO A 127 12.02 2.30 18.31
N GLY A 128 12.58 2.66 17.16
CA GLY A 128 13.13 1.71 16.18
C GLY A 128 12.09 1.10 15.23
N THR A 129 10.79 1.31 15.45
CA THR A 129 9.74 0.79 14.57
C THR A 129 9.65 1.61 13.29
N VAL A 130 9.84 0.94 12.16
CA VAL A 130 9.73 1.53 10.83
C VAL A 130 8.57 0.92 10.05
N ARG A 131 8.05 1.68 9.09
CA ARG A 131 7.00 1.23 8.17
C ARG A 131 7.45 1.31 6.73
N PHE A 132 7.59 0.16 6.09
CA PHE A 132 7.77 0.03 4.65
C PHE A 132 6.41 -0.21 3.98
N VAL A 133 6.22 0.42 2.82
CA VAL A 133 5.00 0.27 2.01
C VAL A 133 5.43 -0.11 0.60
N THR A 134 4.89 -1.21 0.11
CA THR A 134 5.11 -1.68 -1.27
C THR A 134 3.92 -1.28 -2.14
N SER A 135 4.15 -1.06 -3.44
CA SER A 135 3.11 -0.64 -4.37
C SER A 135 3.05 -1.58 -5.58
N PHE A 136 1.99 -1.44 -6.37
CA PHE A 136 1.84 -2.13 -7.65
C PHE A 136 2.96 -1.81 -8.65
N SER A 137 3.68 -0.69 -8.47
CA SER A 137 4.70 -0.20 -9.40
C SER A 137 6.13 -0.55 -9.00
N HIS A 138 6.36 -1.04 -7.78
CA HIS A 138 7.69 -1.49 -7.37
C HIS A 138 8.11 -2.74 -8.14
N VAL A 139 9.40 -2.88 -8.40
CA VAL A 139 9.99 -4.06 -9.02
C VAL A 139 10.62 -4.97 -7.95
N SER A 140 10.72 -6.27 -8.22
CA SER A 140 11.26 -7.22 -7.22
C SER A 140 12.69 -6.88 -6.80
N SER A 141 13.52 -6.40 -7.73
CA SER A 141 14.90 -6.00 -7.43
C SER A 141 14.98 -4.89 -6.38
N SER A 142 14.07 -3.91 -6.38
CA SER A 142 14.07 -2.86 -5.36
C SER A 142 13.82 -3.37 -3.94
N VAL A 143 13.11 -4.50 -3.80
CA VAL A 143 12.94 -5.16 -2.50
C VAL A 143 14.23 -5.89 -2.11
N ASP A 144 14.87 -6.56 -3.07
CA ASP A 144 16.13 -7.26 -2.83
C ASP A 144 17.25 -6.29 -2.44
N ASP A 145 17.34 -5.15 -3.13
CA ASP A 145 18.29 -4.07 -2.85
C ASP A 145 18.09 -3.51 -1.43
N LEU A 146 16.83 -3.31 -1.01
CA LEU A 146 16.51 -2.86 0.35
C LEU A 146 16.89 -3.93 1.40
N VAL A 147 16.63 -5.21 1.14
CA VAL A 147 17.01 -6.29 2.05
C VAL A 147 18.53 -6.34 2.21
N GLU A 148 19.29 -6.21 1.12
CA GLU A 148 20.75 -6.17 1.18
C GLU A 148 21.27 -4.92 1.90
N ALA A 149 20.67 -3.75 1.65
CA ALA A 149 21.01 -2.52 2.36
C ALA A 149 20.78 -2.68 3.88
N ILE A 150 19.65 -3.27 4.28
CA ILE A 150 19.38 -3.62 5.69
C ILE A 150 20.46 -4.58 6.20
N ARG A 151 20.74 -5.67 5.48
CA ARG A 151 21.74 -6.69 5.88
C ARG A 151 23.10 -6.06 6.14
N SER A 152 23.55 -5.17 5.27
CA SER A 152 24.83 -4.47 5.38
C SER A 152 24.97 -3.65 6.68
N CYS A 153 23.85 -3.23 7.29
CA CYS A 153 23.83 -2.51 8.56
C CYS A 153 24.03 -3.40 9.79
N TYR A 154 23.89 -4.73 9.66
CA TYR A 154 23.98 -5.70 10.76
C TYR A 154 25.20 -6.64 10.64
N VAL A 155 25.88 -6.66 9.49
CA VAL A 155 27.16 -7.35 9.35
C VAL A 155 28.25 -6.54 10.07
N LYS A 156 29.02 -7.17 10.95
CA LYS A 156 30.20 -6.54 11.56
C LYS A 156 31.18 -6.16 10.44
N LYS A 157 31.44 -4.87 10.25
CA LYS A 157 32.63 -4.43 9.51
C LYS A 157 33.84 -4.95 10.28
N SER A 158 34.59 -5.85 9.66
CA SER A 158 35.89 -6.31 10.17
C SER A 158 36.94 -5.23 9.99
#